data_AF-A0A2V2RVW1-F1
#
_entry.id   AF-A0A2V2RVW1-F1
#
_cell.length_a   1.000
_cell.length_b   1.000
_cell.length_c   1.000
_cell.angle_alpha   90.00
_cell.angle_beta   90.00
_cell.angle_gamma   90.00
#
_symmetry.space_group_name_H-M   'P 1'
#
loop_
_entity.id
_entity.type
_entity.pdbx_description
1 polymer ?
#
loop_
_entity_poly.entity_id
_entity_poly.type
_entity_poly.pdbx_seq_one_letter_code
_entity_poly.pdbx_strand_id
1 'polypeptide(L)'
;MSFGNIYWLYAFPPVLVVLLLIFYHTHKVRQSLIKSFASPTLLPTLLSSYSDGRHNLKSFLFLLSLLFIFIALAQPRYGYTWVDQTSKGVDIVFAVDVSKSMLAEDVKPNRLERAKYGILDLIPKLEGNRLGLIAFSSIAFLQCPLTLDYNAFTESLKQTDPGVLNRGGTDIAAAIRAAIPVFSKENNHRILIIISDGEDLEKSGIEEAQKAAKDNISIYTVGVGTPSGELIPIKNTDTSTDFMRDSEGNIVKTKLDEATLTKIAESTGGFYTPLGIKGEGLENIYESVIRYLDKQDLSSTLRQVPIKRFQWPLAIAIILLICQMLISTRSRKIIKHAPHIVAFLFLLNPLPQDLNASPTKAYKSFEAN
;
A
#
# COMPACT_ATOMS: atom_id res chain seq x y z
N MET A 1 15.74 -3.25 22.08
CA MET A 1 14.34 -3.53 22.47
C MET A 1 13.59 -2.20 22.40
N SER A 2 12.61 -2.06 21.52
CA SER A 2 11.81 -0.83 21.44
C SER A 2 10.45 -1.06 22.08
N PHE A 3 9.82 0.01 22.58
CA PHE A 3 8.48 -0.05 23.15
C PHE A 3 7.51 0.60 22.18
N GLY A 4 6.35 -0.04 21.97
CA GLY A 4 5.32 0.52 21.11
C GLY A 4 4.65 1.75 21.72
N ASN A 5 4.60 1.83 23.04
CA ASN A 5 3.99 2.95 23.74
C ASN A 5 4.71 3.19 25.07
N ILE A 6 5.76 4.02 25.03
CA ILE A 6 6.63 4.29 26.19
C ILE A 6 5.91 4.96 27.36
N TYR A 7 4.78 5.64 27.09
CA TYR A 7 4.01 6.37 28.11
C TYR A 7 3.49 5.47 29.24
N TRP A 8 3.22 4.20 28.97
CA TRP A 8 2.80 3.24 30.00
C TRP A 8 3.89 2.94 31.03
N LEU A 9 5.17 3.00 30.65
CA LEU A 9 6.26 2.85 31.60
C LEU A 9 6.34 4.05 32.56
N TYR A 10 6.07 5.26 32.07
CA TYR A 10 6.03 6.46 32.91
C TYR A 10 4.77 6.53 33.78
N ALA A 11 3.67 5.88 33.37
CA ALA A 11 2.44 5.81 34.16
C ALA A 11 2.55 4.84 35.36
N PHE A 12 3.50 3.90 35.36
CA PHE A 12 3.64 2.92 36.42
C PHE A 12 4.05 3.51 37.79
N PRO A 13 5.11 4.36 37.92
CA PRO A 13 5.51 4.96 39.19
C PRO A 13 4.39 5.70 39.95
N PRO A 14 3.59 6.59 39.34
CA PRO A 14 2.52 7.28 40.09
C PRO A 14 1.44 6.31 40.58
N VAL A 15 1.07 5.30 39.77
CA VAL A 15 0.12 4.25 40.18
C VAL A 15 0.68 3.41 41.33
N LEU A 16 1.96 3.07 41.28
CA LEU A 16 2.64 2.35 42.35
C LEU A 16 2.63 3.14 43.68
N VAL A 17 2.91 4.44 43.64
CA VAL A 17 2.89 5.31 44.82
C VAL A 17 1.50 5.37 45.43
N VAL A 18 0.46 5.56 44.62
CA VAL A 18 -0.94 5.59 45.09
C VAL A 18 -1.32 4.27 45.75
N LEU A 19 -0.95 3.12 45.16
CA LEU A 19 -1.22 1.81 45.74
C LEU A 19 -0.46 1.58 47.06
N LEU A 20 0.80 2.00 47.16
CA LEU A 20 1.56 1.92 48.40
C LEU A 20 0.93 2.78 49.50
N LEU A 21 0.43 3.97 49.18
CA LEU A 21 -0.30 4.82 50.13
C LEU A 21 -1.60 4.18 50.60
N ILE A 22 -2.36 3.55 49.70
CA ILE A 22 -3.59 2.79 50.05
C ILE A 22 -3.23 1.61 50.96
N PHE A 23 -2.22 0.81 50.62
CA PHE A 23 -1.78 -0.31 51.46
C PHE A 23 -1.30 0.16 52.83
N TYR A 24 -0.57 1.28 52.90
CA TYR A 24 -0.13 1.87 54.16
C TYR A 24 -1.30 2.40 55.01
N HIS A 25 -2.25 3.10 54.39
CA HIS A 25 -3.42 3.65 55.07
C HIS A 25 -4.34 2.54 55.59
N THR A 26 -4.65 1.55 54.76
CA THR A 26 -5.45 0.37 55.16
C THR A 26 -4.78 -0.39 56.29
N HIS A 27 -3.45 -0.54 56.28
CA HIS A 27 -2.71 -1.16 57.37
C HIS A 27 -2.81 -0.33 58.66
N LYS A 28 -2.64 0.99 58.60
CA LYS A 28 -2.78 1.89 59.77
C LYS A 28 -4.20 1.90 60.36
N VAL A 29 -5.21 2.10 59.51
CA VAL A 29 -6.62 2.12 59.92
C VAL A 29 -7.00 0.79 60.55
N ARG A 30 -6.59 -0.32 59.94
CA ARG A 30 -6.80 -1.64 60.51
C ARG A 30 -6.16 -1.80 61.89
N GLN A 31 -4.91 -1.37 62.08
CA GLN A 31 -4.28 -1.40 63.40
C GLN A 31 -5.02 -0.54 64.43
N SER A 32 -5.56 0.61 64.01
CA SER A 32 -6.37 1.48 64.87
C SER A 32 -7.71 0.84 65.25
N LEU A 33 -8.41 0.22 64.30
CA LEU A 33 -9.69 -0.47 64.53
C LEU A 33 -9.49 -1.71 65.42
N ILE A 34 -8.43 -2.49 65.19
CA ILE A 34 -8.13 -3.64 66.05
C ILE A 34 -7.88 -3.19 67.50
N LYS A 35 -7.21 -2.04 67.70
CA LYS A 35 -6.97 -1.46 69.03
C LYS A 35 -8.25 -0.90 69.67
N SER A 36 -9.22 -0.43 68.89
CA SER A 36 -10.47 0.16 69.41
C SER A 36 -11.56 -0.88 69.72
N PHE A 37 -11.53 -2.05 69.07
CA PHE A 37 -12.58 -3.08 69.20
C PHE A 37 -12.19 -4.30 70.03
N ALA A 38 -10.93 -4.50 70.41
CA ALA A 38 -10.49 -5.69 71.15
C ALA A 38 -9.57 -5.36 72.34
N SER A 39 -9.87 -5.94 73.51
CA SER A 39 -8.97 -5.89 74.67
C SER A 39 -7.67 -6.65 74.34
N PRO A 40 -6.49 -6.15 74.78
CA PRO A 40 -5.19 -6.72 74.42
C PRO A 40 -5.03 -8.21 74.81
N THR A 41 -5.84 -8.69 75.75
CA THR A 41 -5.88 -10.07 76.23
C THR A 41 -6.67 -11.03 75.33
N LEU A 42 -7.59 -10.56 74.49
CA LEU A 42 -8.39 -11.41 73.57
C LEU A 42 -7.92 -11.38 72.10
N LEU A 43 -7.04 -10.44 71.76
CA LEU A 43 -6.43 -10.32 70.43
C LEU A 43 -5.75 -11.60 69.91
N PRO A 44 -4.93 -12.32 70.70
CA PRO A 44 -4.19 -13.48 70.22
C PRO A 44 -5.11 -14.64 69.80
N THR A 45 -6.25 -14.78 70.47
CA THR A 45 -7.21 -15.87 70.26
C THR A 45 -8.06 -15.62 69.00
N LEU A 46 -8.53 -14.38 68.81
CA LEU A 46 -9.37 -13.98 67.67
C LEU A 46 -8.57 -13.80 66.36
N LEU A 47 -7.30 -13.39 66.44
CA LEU A 47 -6.42 -13.18 65.27
C LEU A 47 -5.46 -14.35 64.99
N SER A 48 -5.49 -15.44 65.76
CA SER A 48 -4.66 -16.65 65.58
C SER A 48 -4.72 -17.25 64.15
N SER A 49 -5.78 -16.94 63.42
CA SER A 49 -6.01 -17.35 62.04
C SER A 49 -5.40 -16.41 60.99
N TYR A 50 -4.73 -15.31 61.36
CA TYR A 50 -4.19 -14.32 60.42
C TYR A 50 -2.66 -14.32 60.40
N SER A 51 -2.06 -14.30 59.21
CA SER A 51 -0.60 -14.23 59.04
C SER A 51 -0.21 -12.98 58.26
N ASP A 52 0.49 -12.05 58.92
CA ASP A 52 0.98 -10.81 58.30
C ASP A 52 1.93 -11.09 57.13
N GLY A 53 2.78 -12.12 57.25
CA GLY A 53 3.71 -12.53 56.20
C GLY A 53 3.00 -12.99 54.92
N ARG A 54 1.91 -13.75 55.02
CA ARG A 54 1.13 -14.18 53.84
C ARG A 54 0.37 -13.03 53.20
N HIS A 55 -0.09 -12.07 54.00
CA HIS A 55 -0.72 -10.88 53.46
C HIS A 55 0.27 -9.99 52.70
N ASN A 56 1.46 -9.76 53.27
CA ASN A 56 2.51 -9.00 52.60
C ASN A 56 2.99 -9.70 51.33
N LEU A 57 3.10 -11.03 51.35
CA LEU A 57 3.40 -11.82 50.16
C LEU A 57 2.33 -11.64 49.07
N LYS A 58 1.04 -11.69 49.42
CA LYS A 58 -0.05 -11.41 48.48
C LYS A 58 0.01 -10.01 47.90
N SER A 59 0.21 -8.98 48.74
CA SER A 59 0.35 -7.60 48.28
C SER A 59 1.55 -7.44 47.36
N PHE A 60 2.68 -8.10 47.67
CA PHE A 60 3.86 -8.11 46.81
C PHE A 60 3.59 -8.78 45.45
N LEU A 61 2.97 -9.96 45.43
CA LEU A 61 2.62 -10.64 44.18
C LEU A 61 1.67 -9.80 43.31
N PHE A 62 0.73 -9.07 43.93
CA PHE A 62 -0.17 -8.17 43.22
C PHE A 62 0.55 -6.95 42.63
N LEU A 63 1.46 -6.33 43.38
CA LEU A 63 2.27 -5.22 42.87
C LEU A 63 3.20 -5.68 41.73
N LEU A 64 3.76 -6.88 41.86
CA LEU A 64 4.61 -7.48 40.84
C LEU A 64 3.81 -7.82 39.57
N SER A 65 2.59 -8.38 39.70
CA SER A 65 1.75 -8.64 38.53
C SER A 65 1.35 -7.35 37.82
N LEU A 66 1.05 -6.29 38.58
CA LEU A 66 0.74 -4.97 38.03
C LEU A 66 1.90 -4.41 37.21
N LEU A 67 3.15 -4.51 37.71
CA LEU A 67 4.35 -4.13 36.95
C LEU A 67 4.39 -4.84 35.59
N PHE A 68 4.17 -6.15 35.56
CA PHE A 68 4.18 -6.93 34.30
C PHE A 68 3.03 -6.56 33.35
N ILE A 69 1.87 -6.13 33.86
CA ILE A 69 0.76 -5.58 33.04
C ILE A 69 1.19 -4.28 32.37
N PHE A 70 1.81 -3.36 33.11
CA PHE A 70 2.31 -2.10 32.53
C PHE A 70 3.41 -2.35 31.48
N ILE A 71 4.29 -3.33 31.72
CA ILE A 71 5.27 -3.77 30.72
C ILE A 71 4.56 -4.34 29.48
N ALA A 72 3.50 -5.14 29.64
CA ALA A 72 2.73 -5.65 28.51
C ALA A 72 2.06 -4.52 27.70
N LEU A 73 1.47 -3.53 28.38
CA LEU A 73 0.85 -2.35 27.76
C LEU A 73 1.85 -1.45 27.04
N ALA A 74 3.11 -1.40 27.50
CA ALA A 74 4.18 -0.71 26.79
C ALA A 74 4.53 -1.38 25.44
N GLN A 75 3.97 -2.56 25.16
CA GLN A 75 4.16 -3.34 23.94
C GLN A 75 5.66 -3.53 23.60
N PRO A 76 6.40 -4.34 24.38
CA PRO A 76 7.79 -4.61 24.09
C PRO A 76 7.93 -5.25 22.73
N ARG A 77 8.85 -4.73 21.93
CA ARG A 77 9.15 -5.21 20.58
C ARG A 77 10.54 -5.83 20.57
N TYR A 78 10.60 -7.08 20.14
CA TYR A 78 11.85 -7.83 20.03
C TYR A 78 11.81 -8.74 18.79
N GLY A 79 12.86 -8.63 17.98
CA GLY A 79 12.94 -9.27 16.67
C GLY A 79 12.13 -8.52 15.60
N TYR A 80 12.37 -8.91 14.35
CA TYR A 80 11.72 -8.37 13.17
C TYR A 80 11.18 -9.53 12.34
N THR A 81 10.06 -9.30 11.68
CA THR A 81 9.56 -10.17 10.62
C THR A 81 9.52 -9.36 9.33
N TRP A 82 9.86 -10.01 8.24
CA TRP A 82 9.73 -9.45 6.91
C TRP A 82 8.30 -9.69 6.45
N VAL A 83 7.59 -8.60 6.16
CA VAL A 83 6.22 -8.66 5.62
C VAL A 83 6.27 -8.03 4.25
N ASP A 84 5.74 -8.74 3.25
CA ASP A 84 5.59 -8.20 1.89
C ASP A 84 4.65 -7.00 1.95
N GLN A 85 5.20 -5.83 1.67
CA GLN A 85 4.40 -4.65 1.41
C GLN A 85 3.88 -4.77 -0.02
N THR A 86 2.55 -4.72 -0.23
CA THR A 86 1.96 -4.72 -1.57
C THR A 86 2.66 -3.69 -2.43
N SER A 87 3.24 -4.15 -3.54
CA SER A 87 3.99 -3.34 -4.49
C SER A 87 3.24 -2.06 -4.80
N LYS A 88 3.93 -0.92 -4.72
CA LYS A 88 3.42 0.31 -5.28
C LYS A 88 3.57 0.15 -6.79
N GLY A 89 2.45 -0.03 -7.49
CA GLY A 89 2.47 -0.01 -8.96
C GLY A 89 2.75 1.41 -9.43
N VAL A 90 3.32 1.53 -10.62
CA VAL A 90 3.41 2.78 -11.37
C VAL A 90 2.01 3.12 -11.90
N ASP A 91 1.63 4.38 -11.78
CA ASP A 91 0.44 4.94 -12.44
C ASP A 91 0.85 5.45 -13.81
N ILE A 92 0.31 4.84 -14.86
CA ILE A 92 0.62 5.19 -16.25
C ILE A 92 -0.67 5.66 -16.91
N VAL A 93 -0.69 6.93 -17.34
CA VAL A 93 -1.79 7.48 -18.13
C VAL A 93 -1.31 7.68 -19.56
N PHE A 94 -2.00 7.06 -20.51
CA PHE A 94 -1.81 7.30 -21.93
C PHE A 94 -2.73 8.43 -22.38
N ALA A 95 -2.18 9.51 -22.92
CA ALA A 95 -2.92 10.53 -23.62
C ALA A 95 -2.74 10.31 -25.13
N VAL A 96 -3.79 9.94 -25.83
CA VAL A 96 -3.77 9.62 -27.26
C VAL A 96 -4.48 10.72 -28.04
N ASP A 97 -3.77 11.28 -29.01
CA ASP A 97 -4.33 12.24 -29.95
C ASP A 97 -5.31 11.55 -30.92
N VAL A 98 -6.53 12.08 -31.00
CA VAL A 98 -7.60 11.61 -31.89
C VAL A 98 -8.05 12.71 -32.87
N SER A 99 -7.20 13.71 -33.09
CA SER A 99 -7.42 14.73 -34.11
C SER A 99 -7.41 14.13 -35.52
N LYS A 100 -7.89 14.91 -36.49
CA LYS A 100 -7.99 14.44 -37.89
C LYS A 100 -6.63 14.15 -38.53
N SER A 101 -5.55 14.79 -38.08
CA SER A 101 -4.20 14.51 -38.59
C SER A 101 -3.74 13.09 -38.27
N MET A 102 -4.26 12.49 -37.21
CA MET A 102 -3.98 11.10 -36.84
C MET A 102 -4.62 10.05 -37.79
N LEU A 103 -5.44 10.49 -38.75
CA LEU A 103 -5.94 9.65 -39.85
C LEU A 103 -4.96 9.54 -41.03
N ALA A 104 -3.87 10.32 -41.04
CA ALA A 104 -2.83 10.21 -42.06
C ALA A 104 -2.20 8.80 -42.07
N GLU A 105 -1.81 8.35 -43.26
CA GLU A 105 -1.35 6.97 -43.50
C GLU A 105 0.17 6.85 -43.79
N ASP A 106 0.96 7.85 -43.38
CA ASP A 106 2.42 7.78 -43.45
C ASP A 106 2.98 6.67 -42.57
N VAL A 107 2.24 6.30 -41.53
CA VAL A 107 2.42 5.06 -40.79
C VAL A 107 1.19 4.19 -40.94
N LYS A 108 1.37 2.94 -41.38
CA LYS A 108 0.26 2.02 -41.65
C LYS A 108 -0.32 1.40 -40.36
N PRO A 109 -1.64 1.19 -40.27
CA PRO A 109 -2.66 1.56 -41.27
C PRO A 109 -2.98 3.06 -41.29
N ASN A 110 -3.00 3.72 -40.13
CA ASN A 110 -2.92 5.17 -39.95
C ASN A 110 -2.22 5.46 -38.62
N ARG A 111 -1.88 6.73 -38.36
CA ARG A 111 -1.16 7.13 -37.12
C ARG A 111 -1.88 6.69 -35.84
N LEU A 112 -3.20 6.90 -35.75
CA LEU A 112 -3.98 6.52 -34.55
C LEU A 112 -4.01 5.01 -34.30
N GLU A 113 -4.35 4.22 -35.32
CA GLU A 113 -4.39 2.77 -35.20
C GLU A 113 -2.99 2.21 -34.91
N ARG A 114 -1.94 2.82 -35.47
CA ARG A 114 -0.57 2.46 -35.13
C ARG A 114 -0.25 2.73 -33.66
N ALA A 115 -0.66 3.87 -33.12
CA ALA A 115 -0.52 4.20 -31.71
C ALA A 115 -1.27 3.19 -30.82
N LYS A 116 -2.52 2.87 -31.18
CA LYS A 116 -3.34 1.85 -30.48
C LYS A 116 -2.64 0.49 -30.46
N TYR A 117 -2.13 0.01 -31.60
CA TYR A 117 -1.38 -1.25 -31.64
C TYR A 117 -0.10 -1.20 -30.79
N GLY A 118 0.64 -0.09 -30.83
CA GLY A 118 1.82 0.08 -29.98
C GLY A 118 1.50 0.01 -28.48
N ILE A 119 0.39 0.60 -28.05
CA ILE A 119 -0.07 0.49 -26.66
C ILE A 119 -0.48 -0.95 -26.35
N LEU A 120 -1.25 -1.60 -27.23
CA LEU A 120 -1.70 -2.99 -27.03
C LEU A 120 -0.53 -3.98 -26.91
N ASP A 121 0.52 -3.79 -27.70
CA ASP A 121 1.74 -4.60 -27.64
C ASP A 121 2.51 -4.39 -26.32
N LEU A 122 2.35 -3.23 -25.69
CA LEU A 122 3.01 -2.88 -24.43
C LEU A 122 2.26 -3.40 -23.19
N ILE A 123 0.92 -3.50 -23.23
CA ILE A 123 0.09 -3.92 -22.08
C ILE A 123 0.61 -5.18 -21.36
N PRO A 124 0.97 -6.29 -22.05
CA PRO A 124 1.45 -7.50 -21.37
C PRO A 124 2.72 -7.30 -20.53
N LYS A 125 3.48 -6.24 -20.80
CA LYS A 125 4.71 -5.91 -20.07
C LYS A 125 4.47 -5.01 -18.86
N LEU A 126 3.30 -4.38 -18.77
CA LEU A 126 2.93 -3.46 -17.69
C LEU A 126 2.22 -4.16 -16.52
N GLU A 127 2.44 -5.46 -16.34
CA GLU A 127 1.78 -6.26 -15.30
C GLU A 127 2.10 -5.70 -13.89
N GLY A 128 1.06 -5.42 -13.11
CA GLY A 128 1.16 -4.81 -11.78
C GLY A 128 1.02 -3.28 -11.76
N ASN A 129 0.99 -2.62 -12.92
CA ASN A 129 0.84 -1.17 -13.06
C ASN A 129 -0.61 -0.77 -13.37
N ARG A 130 -1.04 0.39 -12.85
CA ARG A 130 -2.38 0.96 -13.12
C ARG A 130 -2.35 1.75 -14.41
N LEU A 131 -3.27 1.45 -15.34
CA LEU A 131 -3.35 2.11 -16.64
C LEU A 131 -4.57 3.03 -16.70
N GLY A 132 -4.40 4.22 -17.26
CA GLY A 132 -5.47 5.17 -17.56
C GLY A 132 -5.36 5.67 -19.00
N LEU A 133 -6.50 6.08 -19.58
CA LEU A 133 -6.57 6.53 -20.97
C LEU A 133 -7.29 7.87 -21.08
N ILE A 134 -6.64 8.83 -21.71
CA ILE A 134 -7.19 10.11 -22.11
C ILE A 134 -7.17 10.18 -23.62
N ALA A 135 -8.30 10.52 -24.23
CA ALA A 135 -8.37 10.84 -25.64
C ALA A 135 -8.45 12.37 -25.76
N PHE A 136 -7.70 12.95 -26.69
CA PHE A 136 -7.66 14.40 -26.86
C PHE A 136 -7.56 14.85 -28.31
N SER A 137 -8.09 16.04 -28.58
CA SER A 137 -7.87 16.84 -29.79
C SER A 137 -7.82 18.30 -29.35
N SER A 138 -8.74 19.17 -29.78
CA SER A 138 -8.93 20.53 -29.23
C SER A 138 -9.45 20.55 -27.78
N ILE A 139 -10.02 19.43 -27.32
CA ILE A 139 -10.39 19.20 -25.91
C ILE A 139 -9.87 17.82 -25.50
N ALA A 140 -9.72 17.59 -24.20
CA ALA A 140 -9.30 16.31 -23.65
C ALA A 140 -10.36 15.75 -22.70
N PHE A 141 -10.55 14.43 -22.74
CA PHE A 141 -11.47 13.74 -21.85
C PHE A 141 -10.92 12.38 -21.39
N LEU A 142 -11.28 12.00 -20.17
CA LEU A 142 -10.90 10.73 -19.57
C LEU A 142 -11.75 9.61 -20.17
N GLN A 143 -11.14 8.80 -21.04
CA GLN A 143 -11.77 7.63 -21.65
C GLN A 143 -11.79 6.44 -20.68
N CYS A 144 -10.71 6.25 -19.93
CA CYS A 144 -10.57 5.17 -18.94
C CYS A 144 -9.88 5.69 -17.68
N PRO A 145 -10.50 5.60 -16.49
CA PRO A 145 -9.82 5.93 -15.23
C PRO A 145 -8.69 4.93 -14.94
N LEU A 146 -7.77 5.30 -14.04
CA LEU A 146 -6.68 4.42 -13.61
C LEU A 146 -7.24 3.10 -13.05
N THR A 147 -6.87 1.99 -13.68
CA THR A 147 -7.36 0.65 -13.33
C THR A 147 -6.27 -0.41 -13.48
N LEU A 148 -6.38 -1.51 -12.74
CA LEU A 148 -5.62 -2.75 -12.94
C LEU A 148 -6.34 -3.72 -13.89
N ASP A 149 -7.55 -3.39 -14.32
CA ASP A 149 -8.30 -4.18 -15.31
C ASP A 149 -7.81 -3.86 -16.73
N TYR A 150 -6.83 -4.63 -17.18
CA TYR A 150 -6.25 -4.50 -18.52
C TYR A 150 -7.27 -4.78 -19.64
N ASN A 151 -8.32 -5.56 -19.37
CA ASN A 151 -9.37 -5.83 -20.36
C ASN A 151 -10.24 -4.59 -20.56
N ALA A 152 -10.68 -3.97 -19.47
CA ALA A 152 -11.45 -2.71 -19.51
C ALA A 152 -10.66 -1.59 -20.19
N PHE A 153 -9.36 -1.48 -19.89
CA PHE A 153 -8.47 -0.53 -20.57
C PHE A 153 -8.36 -0.83 -22.08
N THR A 154 -8.15 -2.10 -22.44
CA THR A 154 -8.04 -2.56 -23.84
C THR A 154 -9.31 -2.26 -24.63
N GLU A 155 -10.49 -2.50 -24.05
CA GLU A 155 -11.77 -2.19 -24.69
C GLU A 155 -11.94 -0.67 -24.88
N SER A 156 -11.60 0.11 -23.85
CA SER A 156 -11.63 1.58 -23.91
C SER A 156 -10.73 2.14 -25.00
N LEU A 157 -9.52 1.58 -25.14
CA LEU A 157 -8.57 1.95 -26.19
C LEU A 157 -9.09 1.61 -27.58
N LYS A 158 -9.69 0.42 -27.77
CA LYS A 158 -10.25 0.00 -29.05
C LYS A 158 -11.40 0.91 -29.52
N GLN A 159 -12.23 1.39 -28.58
CA GLN A 159 -13.35 2.30 -28.83
C GLN A 159 -12.92 3.75 -29.12
N THR A 160 -11.64 4.08 -28.93
CA THR A 160 -11.12 5.42 -29.23
C THR A 160 -11.09 5.64 -30.74
N ASP A 161 -11.88 6.63 -31.20
CA ASP A 161 -12.11 6.96 -32.61
C ASP A 161 -12.13 8.51 -32.79
N PRO A 162 -11.51 9.07 -33.84
CA PRO A 162 -11.55 10.51 -34.15
C PRO A 162 -12.96 11.07 -34.31
N GLY A 163 -13.93 10.26 -34.73
CA GLY A 163 -15.32 10.67 -34.93
C GLY A 163 -16.04 11.11 -33.65
N VAL A 164 -15.54 10.70 -32.48
CA VAL A 164 -16.10 11.08 -31.17
C VAL A 164 -15.84 12.56 -30.87
N LEU A 165 -14.68 13.09 -31.30
CA LEU A 165 -14.28 14.47 -31.11
C LEU A 165 -14.31 15.23 -32.43
N ASN A 166 -15.52 15.63 -32.85
CA ASN A 166 -15.75 16.31 -34.12
C ASN A 166 -15.24 17.77 -34.19
N ARG A 167 -14.47 18.22 -33.19
CA ARG A 167 -13.79 19.53 -33.21
C ARG A 167 -12.36 19.34 -33.70
N GLY A 168 -12.01 20.02 -34.79
CA GLY A 168 -10.65 20.04 -35.32
C GLY A 168 -9.67 20.75 -34.39
N GLY A 169 -8.38 20.50 -34.62
CA GLY A 169 -7.27 21.04 -33.84
C GLY A 169 -6.76 20.07 -32.78
N THR A 170 -5.61 20.44 -32.21
CA THR A 170 -4.88 19.67 -31.19
C THR A 170 -4.43 20.65 -30.10
N ASP A 171 -4.81 20.35 -28.85
CA ASP A 171 -4.40 21.06 -27.64
C ASP A 171 -3.75 20.05 -26.68
N ILE A 172 -2.42 20.00 -26.72
CA ILE A 172 -1.64 19.13 -25.83
C ILE A 172 -1.76 19.61 -24.37
N ALA A 173 -1.94 20.91 -24.16
CA ALA A 173 -2.13 21.49 -22.83
C ALA A 173 -3.44 21.01 -22.19
N ALA A 174 -4.52 20.85 -22.96
CA ALA A 174 -5.76 20.22 -22.48
C ALA A 174 -5.52 18.78 -22.02
N ALA A 175 -4.73 17.99 -22.76
CA ALA A 175 -4.40 16.63 -22.37
C ALA A 175 -3.67 16.56 -21.03
N ILE A 176 -2.67 17.43 -20.83
CA ILE A 176 -1.91 17.53 -19.58
C ILE A 176 -2.82 17.97 -18.42
N ARG A 177 -3.66 18.99 -18.62
CA ARG A 177 -4.62 19.46 -17.62
C ARG A 177 -5.63 18.39 -17.22
N ALA A 178 -6.08 17.57 -18.18
CA ALA A 178 -6.98 16.45 -17.92
C ALA A 178 -6.28 15.31 -17.17
N ALA A 179 -4.96 15.12 -17.37
CA ALA A 179 -4.19 14.06 -16.73
C ALA A 179 -3.87 14.32 -15.25
N ILE A 180 -3.53 15.56 -14.88
CA ILE A 180 -3.17 15.93 -13.50
C ILE A 180 -4.17 15.40 -12.44
N PRO A 181 -5.49 15.62 -12.55
CA PRO A 181 -6.45 15.16 -11.54
C PRO A 181 -6.71 13.64 -11.56
N VAL A 182 -6.29 12.93 -12.60
CA VAL A 182 -6.48 11.47 -12.74
C VAL A 182 -5.51 10.73 -11.83
N PHE A 183 -4.29 11.25 -11.66
CA PHE A 183 -3.29 10.63 -10.81
C PHE A 183 -3.71 10.67 -9.34
N SER A 184 -3.55 9.53 -8.67
CA SER A 184 -3.83 9.44 -7.24
C SER A 184 -2.85 10.28 -6.44
N LYS A 185 -3.29 10.85 -5.30
CA LYS A 185 -2.40 11.54 -4.35
C LYS A 185 -1.49 10.58 -3.57
N GLU A 186 -1.58 9.28 -3.84
CA GLU A 186 -0.73 8.27 -3.23
C GLU A 186 0.72 8.43 -3.71
N ASN A 187 1.66 7.87 -2.95
CA ASN A 187 3.10 7.93 -3.24
C ASN A 187 3.50 6.88 -4.28
N ASN A 188 2.83 6.85 -5.43
CA ASN A 188 3.18 6.05 -6.60
C ASN A 188 3.94 6.92 -7.60
N HIS A 189 4.76 6.29 -8.44
CA HIS A 189 5.35 6.95 -9.60
C HIS A 189 4.24 7.31 -10.60
N ARG A 190 4.23 8.55 -11.09
CA ARG A 190 3.18 9.08 -11.99
C ARG A 190 3.78 9.37 -13.34
N ILE A 191 3.35 8.64 -14.35
CA ILE A 191 3.85 8.73 -15.71
C ILE A 191 2.71 9.09 -16.65
N LEU A 192 2.87 10.18 -17.39
CA LEU A 192 2.00 10.55 -18.50
C LEU A 192 2.72 10.27 -19.82
N ILE A 193 2.15 9.43 -20.67
CA ILE A 193 2.67 9.13 -22.01
C ILE A 193 1.75 9.80 -23.02
N ILE A 194 2.22 10.84 -23.69
CA ILE A 194 1.48 11.57 -24.72
C ILE A 194 1.86 11.01 -26.09
N ILE A 195 0.88 10.62 -26.90
CA ILE A 195 1.09 10.09 -28.25
C ILE A 195 0.38 11.01 -29.24
N SER A 196 1.15 11.71 -30.07
CA SER A 196 0.65 12.73 -31.00
C SER A 196 1.65 12.96 -32.14
N ASP A 197 1.21 13.64 -33.20
CA ASP A 197 2.09 14.22 -34.22
C ASP A 197 2.67 15.58 -33.82
N GLY A 198 2.29 16.11 -32.65
CA GLY A 198 2.90 17.31 -32.08
C GLY A 198 2.44 18.61 -32.73
N GLU A 199 1.43 18.59 -33.62
CA GLU A 199 0.84 19.80 -34.21
C GLU A 199 0.03 20.59 -33.16
N ASP A 200 0.72 21.11 -32.14
CA ASP A 200 0.10 21.92 -31.08
C ASP A 200 -0.25 23.30 -31.64
N LEU A 201 -1.53 23.58 -31.79
CA LEU A 201 -2.01 24.87 -32.27
C LEU A 201 -1.87 25.97 -31.21
N GLU A 202 -1.69 25.60 -29.93
CA GLU A 202 -1.59 26.51 -28.79
C GLU A 202 -0.25 26.38 -28.06
N LYS A 203 0.48 27.48 -27.86
CA LYS A 203 1.82 27.48 -27.22
C LYS A 203 1.82 27.11 -25.71
N SER A 204 0.69 26.68 -25.17
CA SER A 204 0.48 26.41 -23.74
C SER A 204 0.97 25.05 -23.25
N GLY A 205 1.29 24.10 -24.14
CA GLY A 205 1.70 22.74 -23.74
C GLY A 205 2.89 22.71 -22.78
N ILE A 206 3.90 23.56 -23.02
CA ILE A 206 5.12 23.65 -22.18
C ILE A 206 4.80 24.19 -20.78
N GLU A 207 3.90 25.18 -20.67
CA GLU A 207 3.55 25.77 -19.38
C GLU A 207 2.79 24.78 -18.49
N GLU A 208 1.87 24.00 -19.07
CA GLU A 208 1.16 22.96 -18.33
C GLU A 208 2.07 21.79 -17.97
N ALA A 209 3.03 21.44 -18.83
CA ALA A 209 4.05 20.43 -18.52
C ALA A 209 4.90 20.83 -17.29
N GLN A 210 5.31 22.10 -17.19
CA GLN A 210 6.00 22.61 -16.00
C GLN A 210 5.13 22.55 -14.73
N LYS A 211 3.81 22.68 -14.83
CA LYS A 211 2.90 22.48 -13.69
C LYS A 211 2.83 21.02 -13.30
N ALA A 212 2.72 20.11 -14.27
CA ALA A 212 2.72 18.67 -14.03
C ALA A 212 4.02 18.21 -13.35
N ALA A 213 5.18 18.78 -13.73
CA ALA A 213 6.46 18.51 -13.09
C ALA A 213 6.47 18.85 -11.58
N LYS A 214 5.79 19.94 -11.18
CA LYS A 214 5.65 20.31 -9.75
C LYS A 214 4.83 19.30 -8.96
N ASP A 215 3.94 18.58 -9.63
CA ASP A 215 3.12 17.50 -9.05
C ASP A 215 3.79 16.12 -9.12
N ASN A 216 5.10 16.08 -9.43
CA ASN A 216 5.91 14.87 -9.63
C ASN A 216 5.35 13.93 -10.73
N ILE A 217 4.80 14.51 -11.80
CA ILE A 217 4.35 13.78 -12.98
C ILE A 217 5.45 13.88 -14.04
N SER A 218 5.99 12.74 -14.46
CA SER A 218 6.94 12.66 -15.56
C SER A 218 6.19 12.47 -16.87
N ILE A 219 6.45 13.34 -17.85
CA ILE A 219 5.82 13.32 -19.16
C ILE A 219 6.80 12.76 -20.20
N TYR A 220 6.39 11.69 -20.86
CA TYR A 220 7.08 11.14 -22.02
C TYR A 220 6.21 11.37 -23.26
N THR A 221 6.84 11.78 -24.35
CA THR A 221 6.12 12.08 -25.59
C THR A 221 6.55 11.12 -26.67
N VAL A 222 5.57 10.56 -27.38
CA VAL A 222 5.75 9.63 -28.48
C VAL A 222 5.25 10.27 -29.76
N GLY A 223 6.17 10.54 -30.67
CA GLY A 223 5.87 11.16 -31.97
C GLY A 223 5.32 10.14 -32.95
N VAL A 224 4.19 10.43 -33.59
CA VAL A 224 3.64 9.58 -34.65
C VAL A 224 3.57 10.34 -35.97
N GLY A 225 4.08 9.72 -37.03
CA GLY A 225 4.14 10.30 -38.36
C GLY A 225 5.55 10.60 -38.82
N THR A 226 5.66 11.38 -39.88
CA THR A 226 6.93 11.75 -40.50
C THR A 226 7.12 13.26 -40.59
N PRO A 227 8.36 13.78 -40.44
CA PRO A 227 8.64 15.21 -40.64
C PRO A 227 8.37 15.69 -42.09
N SER A 228 8.47 14.77 -43.05
CA SER A 228 8.13 15.02 -44.47
C SER A 228 6.65 15.39 -44.66
N GLY A 229 5.79 14.89 -43.77
CA GLY A 229 4.35 15.08 -43.75
C GLY A 229 3.58 14.32 -44.81
N GLU A 230 2.28 14.16 -44.57
CA GLU A 230 1.36 13.33 -45.37
C GLU A 230 -0.02 13.99 -45.49
N LEU A 231 -0.76 13.62 -46.53
CA LEU A 231 -2.12 14.09 -46.74
C LEU A 231 -3.11 13.29 -45.89
N ILE A 232 -4.16 13.95 -45.42
CA ILE A 232 -5.18 13.32 -44.57
C ILE A 232 -6.31 12.80 -45.45
N PRO A 233 -6.52 11.48 -45.57
CA PRO A 233 -7.58 10.93 -46.40
C PRO A 233 -8.97 11.10 -45.75
N ILE A 234 -9.98 11.34 -46.58
CA ILE A 234 -11.39 11.28 -46.20
C ILE A 234 -11.97 9.99 -46.78
N LYS A 235 -12.46 9.12 -45.91
CA LYS A 235 -13.19 7.91 -46.33
C LYS A 235 -14.62 8.29 -46.72
N ASN A 236 -14.84 8.55 -48.00
CA ASN A 236 -16.19 8.64 -48.57
C ASN A 236 -16.74 7.24 -48.87
N THR A 237 -18.06 7.12 -48.89
CA THR A 237 -18.79 5.86 -49.18
C THR A 237 -18.61 5.42 -50.64
N ASP A 238 -18.28 6.36 -51.53
CA ASP A 238 -17.91 6.11 -52.92
C ASP A 238 -16.39 5.90 -53.02
N THR A 239 -15.97 4.99 -53.90
CA THR A 239 -14.59 4.47 -54.08
C THR A 239 -13.50 5.48 -54.46
N SER A 240 -13.77 6.79 -54.38
CA SER A 240 -12.79 7.86 -54.60
C SER A 240 -12.08 8.26 -53.30
N THR A 241 -10.74 8.23 -53.31
CA THR A 241 -9.91 8.81 -52.24
C THR A 241 -9.96 10.34 -52.34
N ASP A 242 -10.71 10.98 -51.45
CA ASP A 242 -10.68 12.44 -51.27
C ASP A 242 -9.73 12.79 -50.11
N PHE A 243 -9.27 14.04 -50.05
CA PHE A 243 -8.34 14.51 -49.03
C PHE A 243 -8.90 15.72 -48.31
N MET A 244 -8.55 15.86 -47.03
CA MET A 244 -8.99 16.99 -46.23
C MET A 244 -8.46 18.30 -46.79
N ARG A 245 -9.36 19.29 -46.88
CA ARG A 245 -9.07 20.65 -47.33
C ARG A 245 -9.28 21.64 -46.21
N ASP A 246 -8.49 22.71 -46.22
CA ASP A 246 -8.68 23.86 -45.34
C ASP A 246 -9.86 24.72 -45.80
N SER A 247 -10.13 25.81 -45.07
CA SER A 247 -11.18 26.79 -45.39
C SER A 247 -10.96 27.52 -46.73
N GLU A 248 -9.76 27.45 -47.28
CA GLU A 248 -9.36 28.09 -48.53
C GLU A 248 -9.41 27.11 -49.73
N GLY A 249 -9.71 25.83 -49.47
CA GLY A 249 -9.82 24.77 -50.46
C GLY A 249 -8.50 24.04 -50.79
N ASN A 250 -7.40 24.39 -50.10
CA ASN A 250 -6.11 23.74 -50.28
C ASN A 250 -6.06 22.42 -49.51
N ILE A 251 -5.35 21.44 -50.06
CA ILE A 251 -5.20 20.13 -49.41
C ILE A 251 -4.30 20.28 -48.18
N VAL A 252 -4.78 19.81 -47.02
CA VAL A 252 -4.05 19.86 -45.76
C VAL A 252 -2.98 18.78 -45.73
N LYS A 253 -1.75 19.18 -45.43
CA LYS A 253 -0.61 18.29 -45.22
C LYS A 253 -0.14 18.40 -43.77
N THR A 254 -0.28 17.32 -43.00
CA THR A 254 0.13 17.25 -41.59
C THR A 254 1.57 16.74 -41.45
N LYS A 255 2.33 17.29 -40.53
CA LYS A 255 3.74 16.95 -40.26
C LYS A 255 3.97 16.67 -38.79
N LEU A 256 4.90 15.75 -38.51
CA LEU A 256 5.38 15.54 -37.16
C LEU A 256 6.23 16.73 -36.68
N ASP A 257 5.84 17.37 -35.58
CA ASP A 257 6.63 18.37 -34.86
C ASP A 257 7.36 17.75 -33.66
N GLU A 258 8.54 17.20 -33.94
CA GLU A 258 9.40 16.61 -32.91
C GLU A 258 9.92 17.65 -31.91
N ALA A 259 10.09 18.91 -32.34
CA ALA A 259 10.70 19.95 -31.52
C ALA A 259 9.78 20.36 -30.37
N THR A 260 8.47 20.46 -30.64
CA THR A 260 7.47 20.76 -29.61
C THR A 260 7.33 19.61 -28.61
N LEU A 261 7.22 18.37 -29.10
CA LEU A 261 7.14 17.18 -28.24
C LEU A 261 8.38 17.02 -27.34
N THR A 262 9.57 17.22 -27.89
CA THR A 262 10.84 17.16 -27.14
C THR A 262 10.87 18.17 -26.00
N LYS A 263 10.49 19.44 -26.25
CA LYS A 263 10.46 20.48 -25.21
C LYS A 263 9.48 20.16 -24.09
N ILE A 264 8.32 19.59 -24.43
CA ILE A 264 7.30 19.18 -23.44
C ILE A 264 7.86 18.09 -22.53
N ALA A 265 8.46 17.04 -23.10
CA ALA A 265 9.02 15.94 -22.32
C ALA A 265 10.17 16.40 -21.41
N GLU A 266 11.13 17.15 -21.97
CA GLU A 266 12.31 17.66 -21.24
C GLU A 266 11.92 18.56 -20.07
N SER A 267 10.83 19.33 -20.18
CA SER A 267 10.36 20.21 -19.10
C SER A 267 9.96 19.48 -17.81
N THR A 268 9.76 18.15 -17.89
CA THR A 268 9.35 17.29 -16.76
C THR A 268 10.40 16.24 -16.39
N GLY A 269 11.56 16.28 -17.04
CA GLY A 269 12.61 15.26 -16.89
C GLY A 269 12.35 13.94 -17.63
N GLY A 270 11.32 13.89 -18.48
CA GLY A 270 11.10 12.80 -19.44
C GLY A 270 11.86 13.03 -20.74
N PHE A 271 11.60 12.20 -21.74
CA PHE A 271 12.22 12.32 -23.06
C PHE A 271 11.24 12.03 -24.19
N TYR A 272 11.59 12.50 -25.38
CA TYR A 272 10.88 12.23 -26.62
C TYR A 272 11.42 10.98 -27.32
N THR A 273 10.51 10.21 -27.93
CA THR A 273 10.86 9.08 -28.79
C THR A 273 9.89 9.00 -29.98
N PRO A 274 10.35 8.72 -31.20
CA PRO A 274 9.44 8.40 -32.29
C PRO A 274 8.77 7.05 -32.02
N LEU A 275 7.49 6.88 -32.40
CA LEU A 275 6.77 5.61 -32.24
C LEU A 275 7.45 4.49 -33.03
N GLY A 276 7.94 4.81 -34.24
CA GLY A 276 8.53 3.85 -35.15
C GLY A 276 7.52 2.96 -35.86
N ILE A 277 8.02 2.05 -36.70
CA ILE A 277 7.18 1.18 -37.56
C ILE A 277 6.62 0.02 -36.73
N LYS A 278 7.35 -0.44 -35.70
CA LYS A 278 6.94 -1.55 -34.82
C LYS A 278 6.45 -1.08 -33.43
N GLY A 279 6.39 0.23 -33.18
CA GLY A 279 6.06 0.74 -31.85
C GLY A 279 7.28 0.76 -30.93
N GLU A 280 8.50 0.73 -31.51
CA GLU A 280 9.77 0.70 -30.78
C GLU A 280 9.92 1.87 -29.79
N GLY A 281 9.27 3.01 -30.04
CA GLY A 281 9.29 4.15 -29.13
C GLY A 281 8.66 3.86 -27.78
N LEU A 282 7.49 3.21 -27.77
CA LEU A 282 6.81 2.84 -26.53
C LEU A 282 7.63 1.78 -25.76
N GLU A 283 8.25 0.86 -26.49
CA GLU A 283 9.16 -0.13 -25.92
C GLU A 283 10.37 0.52 -25.22
N ASN A 284 10.94 1.56 -25.84
CA ASN A 284 12.07 2.28 -25.28
C ASN A 284 11.71 2.95 -23.94
N ILE A 285 10.52 3.57 -23.84
CA ILE A 285 10.02 4.14 -22.58
C ILE A 285 9.89 3.05 -21.50
N TYR A 286 9.36 1.88 -21.87
CA TYR A 286 9.23 0.77 -20.95
C TYR A 286 10.57 0.27 -20.42
N GLU A 287 11.52 -0.02 -21.31
CA GLU A 287 12.82 -0.58 -20.93
C GLU A 287 13.70 0.40 -20.14
N SER A 288 13.64 1.69 -20.47
CA SER A 288 14.48 2.72 -19.83
C SER A 288 13.92 3.23 -18.50
N VAL A 289 12.60 3.27 -18.34
CA VAL A 289 11.95 3.93 -17.19
C VAL A 289 11.11 2.93 -16.40
N ILE A 290 10.05 2.41 -17.01
CA ILE A 290 9.01 1.66 -16.28
C ILE A 290 9.61 0.41 -15.64
N ARG A 291 10.41 -0.36 -16.39
CA ARG A 291 11.07 -1.57 -15.90
C ARG A 291 12.03 -1.30 -14.75
N TYR A 292 12.68 -0.13 -14.71
CA TYR A 292 13.56 0.25 -13.61
C TYR A 292 12.76 0.61 -12.36
N LEU A 293 11.67 1.38 -12.52
CA LEU A 293 10.77 1.75 -11.42
C LEU A 293 10.11 0.52 -10.80
N ASP A 294 9.62 -0.41 -11.62
CA ASP A 294 9.04 -1.67 -11.14
C ASP A 294 10.05 -2.47 -10.31
N LYS A 295 11.32 -2.54 -10.76
CA LYS A 295 12.39 -3.20 -10.00
C LYS A 295 12.71 -2.49 -8.68
N GLN A 296 12.69 -1.15 -8.68
CA GLN A 296 12.93 -0.37 -7.48
C GLN A 296 11.82 -0.61 -6.44
N ASP A 297 10.56 -0.58 -6.86
CA ASP A 297 9.42 -0.87 -5.99
C ASP A 297 9.45 -2.32 -5.49
N LEU A 298 9.75 -3.30 -6.35
CA LEU A 298 9.96 -4.70 -5.97
C LEU A 298 11.10 -4.89 -4.95
N SER A 299 12.19 -4.13 -5.06
CA SER A 299 13.31 -4.20 -4.09
C SER A 299 12.96 -3.58 -2.73
N SER A 300 11.96 -2.68 -2.68
CA SER A 300 11.46 -2.03 -1.46
C SER A 300 10.43 -2.86 -0.69
N THR A 301 10.06 -4.04 -1.21
CA THR A 301 8.99 -4.93 -0.70
C THR A 301 9.21 -5.43 0.73
N LEU A 302 10.45 -5.44 1.21
CA LEU A 302 10.79 -5.99 2.52
C LEU A 302 10.83 -4.89 3.59
N ARG A 303 9.67 -4.60 4.19
CA ARG A 303 9.63 -3.75 5.39
C ARG A 303 9.88 -4.61 6.64
N GLN A 304 10.90 -4.25 7.42
CA GLN A 304 11.10 -4.84 8.74
C GLN A 304 9.98 -4.38 9.69
N VAL A 305 9.03 -5.27 9.98
CA VAL A 305 8.00 -5.00 10.99
C VAL A 305 8.47 -5.56 12.33
N PRO A 306 8.63 -4.72 13.37
CA PRO A 306 9.05 -5.19 14.68
C PRO A 306 7.95 -6.06 15.32
N ILE A 307 8.32 -7.26 15.78
CA ILE A 307 7.36 -8.22 16.35
C ILE A 307 6.99 -7.77 17.76
N LYS A 308 5.69 -7.60 18.02
CA LYS A 308 5.16 -7.30 19.36
C LYS A 308 5.21 -8.56 20.22
N ARG A 309 5.89 -8.49 21.37
CA ARG A 309 6.11 -9.62 22.31
C ARG A 309 5.44 -9.40 23.67
N PHE A 310 4.33 -8.66 23.71
CA PHE A 310 3.61 -8.35 24.94
C PHE A 310 3.00 -9.59 25.63
N GLN A 311 2.87 -10.70 24.90
CA GLN A 311 2.30 -11.95 25.41
C GLN A 311 3.11 -12.52 26.58
N TRP A 312 4.44 -12.41 26.55
CA TRP A 312 5.31 -12.95 27.60
C TRP A 312 5.14 -12.21 28.95
N PRO A 313 5.28 -10.86 29.01
CA PRO A 313 4.96 -10.13 30.25
C PRO A 313 3.53 -10.35 30.72
N LEU A 314 2.55 -10.40 29.80
CA LEU A 314 1.15 -10.63 30.16
C LEU A 314 0.93 -12.01 30.78
N ALA A 315 1.55 -13.06 30.23
CA ALA A 315 1.48 -14.41 30.78
C ALA A 315 2.06 -14.46 32.21
N ILE A 316 3.20 -13.81 32.44
CA ILE A 316 3.81 -13.71 33.78
C ILE A 316 2.86 -12.99 34.75
N ALA A 317 2.22 -11.89 34.33
CA ALA A 317 1.24 -11.19 35.15
C ALA A 317 0.06 -12.08 35.55
N ILE A 318 -0.49 -12.84 34.60
CA ILE A 318 -1.61 -13.76 34.85
C ILE A 318 -1.19 -14.87 35.83
N ILE A 319 -0.01 -15.48 35.65
CA ILE A 319 0.51 -16.49 36.56
C ILE A 319 0.65 -15.94 37.99
N LEU A 320 1.20 -14.73 38.13
CA LEU A 320 1.34 -14.08 39.44
C LEU A 320 -0.01 -13.81 40.11
N LEU A 321 -1.04 -13.40 39.37
CA LEU A 321 -2.39 -13.22 39.90
C LEU A 321 -3.01 -14.55 40.34
N ILE A 322 -2.83 -15.62 39.57
CA ILE A 322 -3.30 -16.97 39.96
C ILE A 322 -2.59 -17.42 41.24
N CYS A 323 -1.26 -17.27 41.33
CA CYS A 323 -0.50 -17.58 42.54
C CYS A 323 -0.98 -16.76 43.75
N GLN A 324 -1.28 -15.47 43.55
CA GLN A 324 -1.82 -14.59 44.59
C GLN A 324 -3.19 -15.08 45.09
N MET A 325 -4.06 -15.57 44.20
CA MET A 325 -5.37 -16.12 44.56
C MET A 325 -5.26 -17.43 45.35
N LEU A 326 -4.32 -18.31 44.98
CA LEU A 326 -4.12 -19.62 45.62
C LEU A 326 -3.56 -19.53 47.04
N ILE A 327 -2.78 -18.49 47.37
CA ILE A 327 -2.29 -18.30 48.73
C ILE A 327 -3.50 -18.04 49.64
N SER A 328 -3.67 -18.78 50.74
CA SER A 328 -4.72 -18.45 51.72
C SER A 328 -4.23 -17.38 52.71
N THR A 329 -5.05 -16.35 52.96
CA THR A 329 -4.80 -15.34 54.00
C THR A 329 -4.96 -15.90 55.42
N ARG A 330 -5.48 -17.12 55.56
CA ARG A 330 -5.65 -17.78 56.85
C ARG A 330 -4.42 -18.61 57.19
N SER A 331 -3.83 -18.36 58.36
CA SER A 331 -2.87 -19.25 59.00
C SER A 331 -3.60 -20.51 59.46
N ARG A 332 -3.73 -21.51 58.57
CA ARG A 332 -3.98 -22.87 59.05
C ARG A 332 -2.67 -23.35 59.67
N LYS A 333 -2.67 -23.66 60.97
CA LYS A 333 -1.66 -24.56 61.56
C LYS A 333 -1.62 -25.78 60.63
N ILE A 334 -0.46 -25.96 59.99
CA ILE A 334 -0.22 -27.05 59.06
C ILE A 334 -0.42 -28.35 59.84
N ILE A 335 -1.55 -29.02 59.64
CA ILE A 335 -1.60 -30.46 59.86
C ILE A 335 -0.71 -31.03 58.77
N LYS A 336 0.38 -31.68 59.17
CA LYS A 336 1.38 -32.29 58.30
C LYS A 336 0.76 -33.40 57.46
N HIS A 337 0.11 -33.07 56.35
CA HIS A 337 -0.04 -33.98 55.22
C HIS A 337 0.30 -33.22 53.93
N ALA A 338 1.31 -33.74 53.25
CA ALA A 338 1.92 -33.20 52.05
C ALA A 338 1.05 -33.51 50.79
N PRO A 339 1.50 -33.26 49.55
CA PRO A 339 0.93 -32.25 48.66
C PRO A 339 0.31 -32.87 47.40
N HIS A 340 -1.00 -32.70 47.18
CA HIS A 340 -1.65 -33.18 45.95
C HIS A 340 -1.90 -32.10 44.88
N ILE A 341 -1.48 -30.85 45.10
CA ILE A 341 -1.85 -29.75 44.19
C ILE A 341 -0.78 -29.47 43.12
N VAL A 342 0.43 -30.02 43.25
CA VAL A 342 1.50 -29.87 42.21
C VAL A 342 1.30 -30.82 41.02
N ALA A 343 0.48 -31.86 41.14
CA ALA A 343 0.27 -32.86 40.09
C ALA A 343 -0.69 -32.42 38.96
N PHE A 344 -1.48 -31.36 39.14
CA PHE A 344 -2.46 -30.95 38.12
C PHE A 344 -1.89 -29.98 37.06
N LEU A 345 -0.72 -29.40 37.30
CA LEU A 345 -0.09 -28.42 36.39
C LEU A 345 0.86 -29.02 35.35
N PHE A 346 0.99 -30.36 35.32
CA PHE A 346 1.80 -31.09 34.33
C PHE A 346 0.96 -31.81 33.25
N LEU A 347 -0.38 -31.72 33.29
CA LEU A 347 -1.32 -32.34 32.33
C LEU A 347 -1.76 -31.41 31.18
N LEU A 348 -1.25 -30.17 31.13
CA LEU A 348 -1.49 -29.22 30.04
C LEU A 348 -0.18 -28.92 29.31
N ASN A 349 0.47 -29.98 28.85
CA ASN A 349 1.49 -29.89 27.82
C ASN A 349 0.79 -30.20 26.49
N PRO A 350 0.70 -29.27 25.53
CA PRO A 350 0.05 -29.58 24.26
C PRO A 350 0.94 -30.57 23.51
N LEU A 351 0.42 -31.76 23.22
CA LEU A 351 0.99 -32.63 22.20
C LEU A 351 1.09 -31.85 20.87
N PRO A 352 2.16 -32.06 20.08
CA PRO A 352 2.26 -31.49 18.75
C PRO A 352 1.13 -32.03 17.87
N GLN A 353 0.37 -31.11 17.27
CA GLN A 353 -0.50 -31.40 16.14
C GLN A 353 0.37 -31.65 14.91
N ASP A 354 0.61 -32.92 14.61
CA ASP A 354 0.95 -33.35 13.26
C ASP A 354 0.22 -34.66 13.02
N LEU A 355 -0.83 -34.64 12.20
CA LEU A 355 -1.38 -35.81 11.50
C LEU A 355 -2.39 -35.36 10.42
N ASN A 356 -1.94 -34.51 9.49
CA ASN A 356 -2.51 -34.47 8.14
C ASN A 356 -1.97 -35.67 7.36
N ALA A 357 -2.50 -36.86 7.64
CA ALA A 357 -2.26 -38.05 6.83
C ALA A 357 -3.17 -38.01 5.60
N SER A 358 -2.62 -37.65 4.46
CA SER A 358 -3.29 -37.73 3.15
C SER A 358 -3.57 -39.21 2.78
N PRO A 359 -4.76 -39.54 2.23
CA PRO A 359 -5.14 -40.89 1.80
C PRO A 359 -4.15 -41.54 0.83
N THR A 360 -3.38 -40.74 0.09
CA THR A 360 -2.37 -41.21 -0.88
C THR A 360 -1.18 -41.94 -0.26
N LYS A 361 -0.87 -41.73 1.03
CA LYS A 361 0.21 -42.48 1.71
C LYS A 361 -0.21 -43.87 2.18
N ALA A 362 -1.50 -44.12 2.42
CA ALA A 362 -2.01 -45.41 2.86
C ALA A 362 -2.10 -46.43 1.70
N TYR A 363 -2.36 -45.95 0.47
CA TYR A 363 -2.44 -46.83 -0.71
C TYR A 363 -1.06 -47.36 -1.13
N LYS A 364 -0.01 -46.53 -1.06
CA LYS A 364 1.37 -46.94 -1.38
C LYS A 364 1.96 -47.96 -0.41
N SER A 365 1.48 -48.04 0.82
CA SER A 365 1.92 -49.06 1.79
C SER A 365 1.22 -50.41 1.64
N PHE A 366 0.13 -50.49 0.85
CA PHE A 366 -0.58 -51.75 0.59
C PHE A 366 -0.04 -52.49 -0.64
N GLU A 367 0.47 -51.77 -1.65
CA GLU A 367 1.10 -52.38 -2.84
C GLU A 367 2.55 -52.86 -2.61
N ALA A 368 3.16 -52.50 -1.48
CA ALA A 368 4.57 -52.81 -1.20
C ALA A 368 4.79 -54.06 -0.33
N ASN A 369 3.78 -54.92 -0.17
CA ASN A 369 3.86 -56.18 0.59
C ASN A 369 3.26 -57.36 -0.18
#